data_AF-A0AAN7ZCW6-F1
#
_entry.id   AF-A0AAN7ZCW6-F1
#
_cell.length_a   1.000
_cell.length_b   1.000
_cell.length_c   1.000
_cell.angle_alpha   90.00
_cell.angle_beta   90.00
_cell.angle_gamma   90.00
#
_symmetry.space_group_name_H-M   'P 1'
#
loop_
_entity.id
_entity.type
_entity.pdbx_description
1 polymer ?
#
loop_
_entity_poly.entity_id
_entity_poly.type
_entity_poly.pdbx_seq_one_letter_code
_entity_poly.pdbx_strand_id
1 'polypeptide(L)'
;MDAIGRLNLLRLVALPSVVGWLLLALATNVPMLICGRLLTGIALVWIANPGSVYLTEISRKDVRGSFTSTCSLGASIGMVLVYIKGWYLSWRVVAWINIGYTIAFTLLLFLIPESPAWLISKGRINQAKKSLEWFHKYQPQPENKVNKFCKTSV
;
A
#
# COMPACT_ATOMS: atom_id res chain seq x y z
N MET A 1 11.81 7.78 -4.45
CA MET A 1 11.04 7.24 -3.31
C MET A 1 11.49 7.81 -1.98
N ASP A 2 12.77 8.12 -1.83
CA ASP A 2 13.37 8.52 -0.55
C ASP A 2 13.14 9.99 -0.17
N ALA A 3 12.89 10.85 -1.15
CA ALA A 3 12.64 12.28 -0.91
C ALA A 3 11.25 12.59 -0.34
N ILE A 4 10.19 11.92 -0.84
CA ILE A 4 8.77 12.29 -0.64
C ILE A 4 8.09 11.47 0.47
N GLY A 5 8.65 10.29 0.81
CA GLY A 5 8.05 9.36 1.76
C GLY A 5 7.11 8.38 1.08
N ARG A 6 7.25 7.10 1.43
CA ARG A 6 6.57 5.99 0.73
C ARG A 6 5.06 6.05 0.89
N LEU A 7 4.59 6.45 2.07
CA LEU A 7 3.17 6.59 2.35
C LEU A 7 2.56 7.82 1.65
N ASN A 8 3.30 8.92 1.54
CA ASN A 8 2.87 10.10 0.77
C ASN A 8 2.83 9.82 -0.73
N LEU A 9 3.75 9.01 -1.26
CA LEU A 9 3.67 8.51 -2.63
C LEU A 9 2.42 7.65 -2.85
N LEU A 10 2.11 6.73 -1.92
CA LEU A 10 0.87 5.93 -1.97
C LEU A 10 -0.38 6.82 -1.99
N ARG A 11 -0.41 7.89 -1.18
CA ARG A 11 -1.51 8.88 -1.16
C ARG A 11 -1.59 9.68 -2.46
N LEU A 12 -0.46 10.09 -3.05
CA LEU A 12 -0.44 10.80 -4.33
C LEU A 12 -0.93 9.93 -5.48
N VAL A 13 -0.63 8.63 -5.45
CA VAL A 13 -1.03 7.67 -6.51
C VAL A 13 -2.48 7.23 -6.37
N ALA A 14 -3.06 7.35 -5.18
CA ALA A 14 -4.49 7.14 -5.00
C ALA A 14 -5.33 8.05 -5.92
N LEU A 15 -4.89 9.29 -6.14
CA LEU A 15 -5.59 10.26 -7.00
C LEU A 15 -5.75 9.78 -8.46
N PRO A 16 -4.66 9.47 -9.22
CA PRO A 16 -4.81 8.96 -10.59
C PRO A 16 -5.51 7.60 -10.64
N SER A 17 -5.43 6.79 -9.58
CA SER A 17 -6.17 5.53 -9.49
C SER A 17 -7.70 5.77 -9.45
N VAL A 18 -8.16 6.68 -8.59
CA VAL A 18 -9.58 7.06 -8.50
C VAL A 18 -10.06 7.66 -9.83
N VAL A 19 -9.27 8.56 -10.43
CA VAL A 19 -9.60 9.16 -11.73
C VAL A 19 -9.70 8.09 -12.82
N GLY A 20 -8.79 7.11 -12.85
CA GLY A 20 -8.82 6.03 -13.83
C GLY A 20 -10.06 5.14 -13.71
N TRP A 21 -10.47 4.79 -12.50
CA TRP A 21 -11.69 4.02 -12.26
C TRP A 21 -12.96 4.82 -12.56
N LEU A 22 -12.97 6.11 -12.27
CA LEU A 22 -14.08 7.01 -12.58
C LEU A 22 -14.25 7.17 -14.10
N LEU A 23 -13.15 7.29 -14.84
CA LEU A 23 -13.14 7.31 -16.30
C LEU A 23 -13.72 6.01 -16.90
N LEU A 24 -13.39 4.87 -16.30
CA LEU A 24 -13.93 3.56 -16.71
C LEU A 24 -15.43 3.44 -16.42
N ALA A 25 -15.91 3.93 -15.28
CA ALA A 25 -17.32 3.86 -14.91
C ALA A 25 -18.21 4.74 -15.81
N LEU A 26 -17.72 5.93 -16.18
CA LEU A 26 -18.42 6.88 -17.05
C LEU A 26 -18.19 6.65 -18.55
N ALA A 27 -17.42 5.62 -18.92
CA ALA A 27 -17.04 5.42 -20.30
C ALA A 27 -18.26 5.19 -21.22
N THR A 28 -18.39 6.04 -22.22
CA THR A 28 -19.37 5.95 -23.32
C THR A 28 -18.71 5.57 -24.64
N ASN A 29 -17.41 5.86 -24.79
CA ASN A 29 -16.63 5.64 -26.01
C ASN A 29 -15.46 4.66 -25.77
N VAL A 30 -15.11 3.86 -26.79
CA VAL A 30 -13.96 2.93 -26.78
C VAL A 30 -12.62 3.62 -26.41
N PRO A 31 -12.24 4.78 -26.98
CA PRO A 31 -11.00 5.45 -26.58
C PRO A 31 -10.96 5.84 -25.10
N MET A 32 -12.11 6.21 -24.51
CA MET A 32 -12.19 6.52 -23.08
C MET A 32 -11.93 5.29 -22.20
N LEU A 33 -12.38 4.10 -22.62
CA LEU A 33 -12.04 2.84 -21.96
C LEU A 33 -10.53 2.56 -22.01
N ILE A 34 -9.89 2.77 -23.17
CA ILE A 34 -8.46 2.54 -23.34
C ILE A 34 -7.66 3.51 -22.46
N CYS A 35 -7.99 4.81 -22.46
CA CYS A 35 -7.35 5.79 -21.60
C CYS A 35 -7.51 5.45 -20.10
N GLY A 36 -8.71 5.03 -19.68
CA GLY A 36 -8.95 4.59 -18.30
C GLY A 36 -8.12 3.37 -17.92
N ARG A 37 -7.99 2.38 -18.81
CA ARG A 37 -7.14 1.20 -18.60
C ARG A 37 -5.65 1.55 -18.50
N LEU A 38 -5.16 2.44 -19.36
CA LEU A 38 -3.78 2.91 -19.28
C LEU A 38 -3.51 3.62 -17.95
N LEU A 39 -4.41 4.51 -17.52
CA LEU A 39 -4.23 5.26 -16.28
C LEU A 39 -4.26 4.35 -15.04
N THR A 40 -5.21 3.42 -14.97
CA THR A 40 -5.29 2.43 -13.88
C THR A 40 -4.07 1.50 -13.86
N GLY A 41 -3.55 1.10 -15.02
CA GLY A 41 -2.33 0.29 -15.14
C GLY A 41 -1.09 1.00 -14.61
N ILE A 42 -0.89 2.27 -15.01
CA ILE A 42 0.22 3.10 -14.51
C ILE A 42 0.12 3.28 -13.00
N ALA A 43 -1.09 3.57 -12.50
CA ALA A 43 -1.33 3.72 -11.06
C ALA A 43 -0.99 2.43 -10.28
N LEU A 44 -1.34 1.26 -10.80
CA LEU A 44 -1.04 -0.03 -10.16
C LEU A 44 0.48 -0.23 -9.94
N VAL A 45 1.29 0.05 -10.97
CA VAL A 45 2.76 -0.10 -10.89
C VAL A 45 3.37 0.88 -9.89
N TRP A 46 2.85 2.11 -9.85
CA TRP A 46 3.29 3.12 -8.89
C TRP A 46 2.87 2.82 -7.45
N ILE A 47 1.80 2.05 -7.21
CA ILE A 47 1.42 1.57 -5.87
C ILE A 47 2.29 0.38 -5.46
N ALA A 48 2.48 -0.59 -6.36
CA ALA A 48 3.15 -1.85 -6.06
C ALA A 48 4.60 -1.66 -5.59
N ASN A 49 5.32 -0.71 -6.19
CA ASN A 49 6.70 -0.39 -5.83
C ASN A 49 6.85 0.05 -4.35
N PRO A 50 6.36 1.24 -3.94
CA PRO A 50 6.51 1.70 -2.56
C PRO A 50 5.79 0.79 -1.56
N GLY A 51 4.70 0.11 -1.97
CA GLY A 51 4.01 -0.87 -1.14
C GLY A 51 4.90 -2.05 -0.74
N SER A 52 5.64 -2.62 -1.71
CA SER A 52 6.56 -3.74 -1.45
C SER A 52 7.73 -3.32 -0.57
N VAL A 53 8.28 -2.11 -0.78
CA VAL A 53 9.38 -1.63 0.07
C VAL A 53 8.88 -1.28 1.48
N TYR A 54 7.67 -0.72 1.62
CA TYR A 54 7.03 -0.48 2.92
C TYR A 54 6.83 -1.80 3.69
N LEU A 55 6.37 -2.84 3.00
CA LEU A 55 6.17 -4.17 3.57
C LEU A 55 7.48 -4.76 4.11
N THR A 56 8.56 -4.64 3.34
CA THR A 56 9.88 -5.16 3.76
C THR A 56 10.51 -4.38 4.91
N GLU A 57 10.20 -3.09 5.05
CA GLU A 57 10.66 -2.27 6.19
C GLU A 57 9.97 -2.63 7.51
N ILE A 58 8.68 -2.97 7.46
CA ILE A 58 7.90 -3.31 8.66
C ILE A 58 8.06 -4.78 9.04
N SER A 59 8.31 -5.64 8.06
CA SER A 59 8.41 -7.08 8.32
C SER A 59 9.70 -7.45 9.05
N ARG A 60 9.57 -8.26 10.12
CA ARG A 60 10.68 -8.91 10.83
C ARG A 60 11.45 -9.83 9.88
N LYS A 61 12.78 -9.85 9.97
CA LYS A 61 13.68 -10.65 9.10
C LYS A 61 13.25 -12.13 8.99
N ASP A 62 12.73 -12.71 10.08
CA ASP A 62 12.34 -14.12 10.14
C ASP A 62 10.99 -14.44 9.48
N VAL A 63 10.10 -13.44 9.32
CA VAL A 63 8.73 -13.63 8.80
C VAL A 63 8.47 -12.88 7.49
N ARG A 64 9.48 -12.19 6.92
CA ARG A 64 9.34 -11.43 5.66
C ARG A 64 8.83 -12.31 4.52
N GLY A 65 9.32 -13.54 4.45
CA GLY A 65 8.90 -14.51 3.43
C GLY A 65 7.41 -14.83 3.56
N SER A 66 6.97 -15.22 4.77
CA SER A 66 5.56 -15.55 5.02
C SER A 66 4.63 -14.38 4.74
N PHE A 67 4.99 -13.16 5.15
CA PHE A 67 4.17 -11.97 4.93
C PHE A 67 4.02 -11.63 3.44
N THR A 68 5.11 -11.73 2.68
CA THR A 68 5.10 -11.52 1.23
C THR A 68 4.24 -12.58 0.53
N SER A 69 4.35 -13.85 0.94
CA SER A 69 3.50 -14.93 0.43
C SER A 69 2.02 -14.69 0.71
N THR A 70 1.65 -14.23 1.91
CA THR A 70 0.26 -13.89 2.24
C THR A 70 -0.26 -12.75 1.38
N CYS A 71 0.54 -11.72 1.09
CA CYS A 71 0.16 -10.64 0.17
C CYS A 71 -0.11 -11.17 -1.25
N SER A 72 0.76 -12.05 -1.77
CA SER A 72 0.57 -12.67 -3.08
C SER A 72 -0.69 -13.54 -3.14
N LEU A 73 -0.95 -14.35 -2.09
CA LEU A 73 -2.17 -15.14 -1.98
C LEU A 73 -3.42 -14.24 -1.96
N GLY A 74 -3.38 -13.14 -1.20
CA GLY A 74 -4.45 -12.14 -1.19
C GLY A 74 -4.72 -11.54 -2.57
N ALA A 75 -3.66 -11.24 -3.34
CA ALA A 75 -3.79 -10.76 -4.72
C ALA A 75 -4.42 -11.82 -5.64
N SER A 76 -4.01 -13.08 -5.54
CA SER A 76 -4.60 -14.19 -6.30
C SER A 76 -6.09 -14.38 -5.97
N ILE A 77 -6.46 -14.35 -4.70
CA ILE A 77 -7.86 -14.42 -4.25
C ILE A 77 -8.66 -13.24 -4.82
N GLY A 78 -8.10 -12.03 -4.77
CA GLY A 78 -8.70 -10.84 -5.35
C GLY A 78 -9.00 -10.99 -6.85
N MET A 79 -8.05 -11.54 -7.61
CA MET A 79 -8.25 -11.80 -9.04
C MET A 79 -9.38 -12.80 -9.31
N VAL A 80 -9.44 -13.89 -8.54
CA VAL A 80 -10.54 -14.87 -8.64
C VAL A 80 -11.89 -14.21 -8.34
N LEU A 81 -11.97 -13.38 -7.29
CA LEU A 81 -13.20 -12.64 -6.96
C LEU A 81 -13.63 -11.69 -8.08
N VAL A 82 -12.68 -11.03 -8.76
CA VAL A 82 -12.99 -10.15 -9.90
C VAL A 82 -13.51 -10.97 -11.09
N TYR A 83 -12.94 -12.14 -11.38
CA TYR A 83 -13.44 -12.99 -12.46
C TYR A 83 -14.84 -13.54 -12.19
N ILE A 84 -15.11 -13.98 -10.95
CA ILE A 84 -16.46 -14.40 -10.54
C ILE A 84 -17.44 -13.22 -10.70
N LYS A 85 -17.08 -12.03 -10.24
CA LYS A 85 -17.91 -10.83 -10.42
C LYS A 85 -18.13 -10.49 -11.90
N GLY A 86 -17.11 -10.66 -12.75
CA GLY A 86 -17.20 -10.43 -14.19
C GLY A 86 -18.11 -11.44 -14.90
N TRP A 87 -18.27 -12.65 -14.35
CA TRP A 87 -19.23 -13.64 -14.86
C TRP A 87 -20.68 -13.28 -14.52
N TYR A 88 -20.93 -12.81 -13.30
CA TYR A 88 -22.29 -12.55 -12.80
C TYR A 88 -22.80 -11.12 -13.05
N LEU A 89 -21.91 -10.11 -13.15
CA LEU A 89 -22.29 -8.70 -13.21
C LEU A 89 -21.80 -8.01 -14.49
N SER A 90 -22.53 -6.98 -14.92
CA SER A 90 -22.09 -6.08 -15.99
C SER A 90 -20.78 -5.37 -15.60
N TRP A 91 -19.89 -5.18 -16.58
CA TRP A 91 -18.59 -4.54 -16.42
C TRP A 91 -18.67 -3.14 -15.79
N ARG A 92 -19.78 -2.42 -16.01
CA ARG A 92 -20.04 -1.11 -15.39
C ARG A 92 -20.21 -1.22 -13.88
N VAL A 93 -20.94 -2.23 -13.40
CA VAL A 93 -21.15 -2.44 -11.96
C VAL A 93 -19.86 -2.89 -11.29
N VAL A 94 -19.05 -3.70 -11.98
CA VAL A 94 -17.71 -4.07 -11.51
C VAL A 94 -16.82 -2.82 -11.37
N ALA A 95 -16.88 -1.87 -12.30
CA ALA A 95 -16.13 -0.61 -12.19
C ALA A 95 -16.56 0.22 -10.96
N TRP A 96 -17.87 0.35 -10.70
CA TRP A 96 -18.38 1.02 -9.50
C TRP A 96 -17.91 0.38 -8.19
N ILE A 97 -17.93 -0.96 -8.12
CA ILE A 97 -17.42 -1.70 -6.96
C ILE A 97 -15.92 -1.44 -6.76
N ASN A 98 -15.13 -1.38 -7.84
CA ASN A 98 -13.69 -1.11 -7.77
C ASN A 98 -13.39 0.31 -7.27
N ILE A 99 -14.19 1.32 -7.65
CA ILE A 99 -14.09 2.67 -7.07
C ILE A 99 -14.23 2.61 -5.55
N GLY A 100 -15.22 1.84 -5.06
CA GLY A 100 -15.40 1.61 -3.62
C GLY A 100 -14.16 1.03 -2.94
N TYR A 101 -13.55 0.00 -3.54
CA TYR A 101 -12.29 -0.57 -3.02
C TYR A 101 -11.15 0.44 -3.01
N THR A 102 -10.99 1.25 -4.06
CA THR A 102 -9.94 2.27 -4.13
C THR A 102 -10.13 3.35 -3.06
N ILE A 103 -11.36 3.81 -2.82
CA ILE A 103 -11.66 4.80 -1.77
C ILE A 103 -11.39 4.20 -0.39
N ALA A 104 -11.88 2.98 -0.12
CA ALA A 104 -11.65 2.30 1.15
C ALA A 104 -10.15 2.10 1.43
N PHE A 105 -9.38 1.70 0.41
CA PHE A 105 -7.93 1.59 0.51
C PHE A 105 -7.26 2.93 0.80
N THR A 106 -7.71 4.00 0.16
CA THR A 106 -7.19 5.35 0.37
C THR A 106 -7.45 5.84 1.80
N LEU A 107 -8.63 5.59 2.35
CA LEU A 107 -8.96 5.91 3.74
C LEU A 107 -8.09 5.14 4.74
N LEU A 108 -7.87 3.84 4.50
CA LEU A 108 -6.96 3.02 5.31
C LEU A 108 -5.53 3.57 5.31
N LEU A 109 -5.03 4.09 4.18
CA LEU A 109 -3.71 4.71 4.10
C LEU A 109 -3.57 6.02 4.90
N PHE A 110 -4.68 6.71 5.21
CA PHE A 110 -4.64 7.86 6.10
C PHE A 110 -4.53 7.46 7.58
N LEU A 111 -5.05 6.28 7.94
CA LEU A 111 -5.04 5.77 9.31
C LEU A 111 -3.68 5.17 9.71
N ILE A 112 -2.90 4.71 8.72
CA ILE A 112 -1.62 4.02 8.94
C ILE A 112 -0.47 5.04 9.11
N PRO A 113 0.38 4.90 10.14
CA PRO A 113 1.54 5.77 10.33
C PRO A 113 2.66 5.49 9.31
N GLU A 114 3.48 6.51 9.03
CA GLU A 114 4.61 6.39 8.11
C GLU A 114 5.66 5.40 8.61
N SER A 115 6.43 4.83 7.66
CA SER A 115 7.46 3.83 7.94
C SER A 115 8.54 4.40 8.87
N PRO A 116 8.85 3.72 9.99
CA PRO A 116 9.84 4.19 10.96
C PRO A 116 11.24 4.29 10.35
N ALA A 117 11.60 3.43 9.39
CA ALA A 117 12.89 3.47 8.70
C ALA A 117 13.06 4.76 7.86
N TRP A 118 12.01 5.20 7.18
CA TRP A 118 12.02 6.45 6.43
C TRP A 118 12.07 7.67 7.36
N LEU A 119 11.33 7.65 8.46
CA LEU A 119 11.34 8.72 9.48
C LEU A 119 12.73 8.89 10.11
N ILE A 120 13.46 7.80 10.35
CA ILE A 120 14.85 7.82 10.83
C ILE A 120 15.79 8.43 9.77
N SER A 121 15.66 8.04 8.51
CA SER A 121 16.47 8.60 7.40
C SER A 121 16.26 10.12 7.22
N LYS A 122 15.10 10.65 7.62
CA LYS A 122 14.79 12.09 7.60
C LYS A 122 15.10 12.83 8.91
N GLY A 123 15.73 12.18 9.88
CA GLY A 123 16.09 12.79 11.17
C GLY A 123 14.91 13.04 12.11
N ARG A 124 13.71 12.53 11.81
CA ARG A 124 12.49 12.73 12.61
C ARG A 124 12.33 11.63 13.67
N ILE A 125 13.26 11.58 14.60
CA ILE A 125 13.38 10.49 15.60
C ILE A 125 12.15 10.37 16.50
N ASN A 126 11.53 11.49 16.90
CA ASN A 126 10.33 11.48 17.75
C ASN A 126 9.11 10.84 17.06
N GLN A 127 8.94 11.11 15.76
CA GLN A 127 7.85 10.50 14.96
C GLN A 127 8.15 9.02 14.68
N ALA A 128 9.42 8.69 14.42
CA ALA A 128 9.86 7.30 14.25
C ALA A 128 9.57 6.46 15.51
N LYS A 129 9.82 7.01 16.71
CA LYS A 129 9.55 6.34 17.98
C LYS A 129 8.05 6.08 18.17
N LYS A 130 7.19 7.06 17.86
CA LYS A 130 5.73 6.90 17.93
C LYS A 130 5.20 5.84 16.95
N SER A 131 5.72 5.82 15.72
CA SER A 131 5.41 4.75 14.75
C SER A 131 5.88 3.39 15.26
N LEU A 132 7.10 3.30 15.81
CA LEU A 132 7.65 2.07 16.36
C LEU A 132 6.83 1.56 17.54
N GLU A 133 6.41 2.43 18.46
CA GLU A 133 5.52 2.09 19.59
C GLU A 133 4.17 1.57 19.11
N TRP A 134 3.61 2.14 18.03
CA TRP A 134 2.38 1.66 17.42
C TRP A 134 2.53 0.24 16.85
N PHE A 135 3.63 -0.04 16.14
CA PHE A 135 3.92 -1.37 15.60
C PHE A 135 4.33 -2.39 16.69
N HIS A 136 5.05 -1.96 17.72
CA HIS A 136 5.53 -2.82 18.82
C HIS A 136 4.52 -3.02 19.95
N LYS A 137 3.36 -2.34 19.94
CA LYS A 137 2.34 -2.44 21.01
C LYS A 137 1.88 -3.87 21.31
N TYR A 138 1.99 -4.79 20.34
CA TYR A 138 1.63 -6.20 20.47
C TYR A 138 2.82 -7.16 20.36
N GLN A 139 4.06 -6.67 20.35
CA GLN A 139 5.24 -7.53 20.34
C GLN A 139 5.72 -7.83 21.77
N PRO A 140 5.92 -9.10 22.15
CA PRO A 140 6.73 -9.42 23.31
C PRO A 140 8.14 -8.87 23.05
N GLN A 141 8.65 -8.06 23.99
CA GLN A 141 9.95 -7.42 23.87
C GLN A 141 11.04 -8.49 23.69
N PRO A 142 11.86 -8.44 22.62
CA PRO A 142 13.13 -9.15 22.67
C PRO A 142 14.01 -8.40 23.68
N GLU A 143 14.26 -9.05 24.82
CA GLU A 143 15.05 -8.64 25.99
C GLU A 143 16.37 -7.89 25.70
N ASN A 144 16.91 -7.92 24.47
CA ASN A 144 18.31 -7.57 24.21
C ASN A 144 18.60 -6.59 23.07
N LYS A 145 17.64 -5.77 22.60
CA LYS A 145 17.93 -4.75 21.55
C LYS A 145 18.17 -3.31 22.03
N VAL A 146 17.87 -2.98 23.28
CA VAL A 146 18.15 -1.63 23.84
C VAL A 146 19.67 -1.39 23.95
N ASN A 147 20.46 -2.42 24.25
CA ASN A 147 21.92 -2.30 24.42
C ASN A 147 22.72 -2.19 23.12
N LYS A 148 22.11 -2.40 21.94
CA LYS A 148 22.84 -2.34 20.66
C LYS A 148 22.81 -0.96 20.00
N PHE A 149 21.91 -0.07 20.41
CA PHE A 149 21.87 1.30 19.91
C PHE A 149 22.80 2.25 20.69
N CYS A 150 23.18 1.94 21.94
CA CYS A 150 24.13 2.74 22.72
C CYS A 150 25.61 2.41 22.48
N LYS A 151 25.95 1.35 21.73
CA LYS A 151 27.36 0.88 21.56
C LYS A 151 28.00 1.22 20.21
N THR A 152 27.32 1.92 19.31
CA THR A 152 27.89 2.32 17.99
C THR A 152 28.19 3.82 17.91
N SER A 153 28.20 4.50 19.07
CA SER A 153 28.55 5.91 19.21
C SER A 153 29.60 6.13 20.31
N VAL A 154 30.55 5.19 20.42
CA VAL A 154 31.84 5.39 21.08
C VAL A 154 32.92 4.91 20.12
#